data_AF-A0AAN1PZM2-F1
#
_entry.id   AF-A0AAN1PZM2-F1
#
_cell.length_a   1.000
_cell.length_b   1.000
_cell.length_c   1.000
_cell.angle_alpha   90.00
_cell.angle_beta   90.00
_cell.angle_gamma   90.00
#
_symmetry.space_group_name_H-M   'P 1'
#
loop_
_entity.id
_entity.type
_entity.pdbx_description
1 polymer ?
#
loop_
_entity_poly.entity_id
_entity_poly.type
_entity_poly.pdbx_seq_one_letter_code
_entity_poly.pdbx_strand_id
1 'polypeptide(L)'
;MILVLLVVSAIALFLSFIYVHQNTLRISLSVIFAALLVTSIVFVSKNDGQHYGMVKTTTTTTQSLKSAGSSKQLDLLLYQSVGTADKHRVYIYKKTTNQKKVSHTTASVKTANQVKTTTATPKLVTKTTRWTYKSNAMKFWFGLANNDKQLIKRTNYFYINKSWVVLSTTQAKQFSKLMKQQQATLKARAKVYVTNQVKAAMVKNPTMSKSQLAKVQKAAAAQYQANAIQSMLKTVKASK
;
A
#
# COMPACT_ATOMS: atom_id res chain seq x y z
N MET A 1 -32.43 10.91 -4.23
CA MET A 1 -33.85 11.27 -4.20
C MET A 1 -34.30 11.95 -2.92
N ILE A 2 -33.67 11.67 -1.77
CA ILE A 2 -34.04 12.32 -0.49
C ILE A 2 -33.86 13.84 -0.52
N LEU A 3 -32.82 14.35 -1.21
CA LEU A 3 -32.62 15.79 -1.42
C LEU A 3 -33.74 16.41 -2.27
N VAL A 4 -34.23 15.66 -3.27
CA VAL A 4 -35.38 16.10 -4.08
C VAL A 4 -36.65 16.13 -3.21
N LEU A 5 -36.88 15.09 -2.41
CA LEU A 5 -38.01 15.05 -1.48
C LEU A 5 -37.96 16.21 -0.48
N LEU A 6 -36.78 16.57 0.03
CA LEU A 6 -36.59 17.72 0.91
C LEU A 6 -37.05 19.02 0.23
N VAL A 7 -36.57 19.30 -0.98
CA VAL A 7 -36.92 20.51 -1.73
C VAL A 7 -38.40 20.53 -2.08
N VAL A 8 -38.94 19.42 -2.60
CA VAL A 8 -40.37 19.30 -2.95
C VAL A 8 -41.25 19.47 -1.72
N SER A 9 -40.87 18.90 -0.58
CA SER A 9 -41.63 19.05 0.68
C SER A 9 -41.64 20.49 1.16
N ALA A 10 -40.52 21.23 1.02
CA ALA A 10 -40.47 22.64 1.37
C ALA A 10 -41.40 23.50 0.47
N ILE A 11 -41.37 23.28 -0.84
CA ILE A 11 -42.24 23.98 -1.79
C ILE A 11 -43.72 23.62 -1.53
N ALA A 12 -44.03 22.33 -1.36
CA ALA A 12 -45.39 21.87 -1.11
C ALA A 12 -45.94 22.36 0.23
N LEU A 13 -45.10 22.46 1.26
CA LEU A 13 -45.45 23.08 2.54
C LEU A 13 -45.85 24.54 2.36
N PHE A 14 -45.03 25.33 1.65
CA PHE A 14 -45.32 26.72 1.35
C PHE A 14 -46.63 26.88 0.59
N LEU A 15 -46.81 26.10 -0.50
CA LEU A 15 -48.02 26.17 -1.32
C LEU A 15 -49.27 25.78 -0.53
N SER A 16 -49.18 24.73 0.28
CA SER A 16 -50.30 24.28 1.12
C SER A 16 -50.68 25.32 2.14
N PHE A 17 -49.71 25.96 2.79
CA PHE A 17 -49.95 26.94 3.82
C PHE A 17 -50.54 28.26 3.28
N ILE A 18 -50.09 28.71 2.10
CA ILE A 18 -50.45 30.03 1.55
C ILE A 18 -51.69 29.97 0.64
N TYR A 19 -51.80 28.96 -0.23
CA TYR A 19 -52.80 28.96 -1.31
C TYR A 19 -54.03 28.06 -1.05
N VAL A 20 -54.00 27.19 -0.04
CA VAL A 20 -55.17 26.34 0.28
C VAL A 20 -56.15 27.10 1.16
N HIS A 21 -57.36 27.29 0.63
CA HIS A 21 -58.40 28.11 1.27
C HIS A 21 -59.20 27.34 2.32
N GLN A 22 -59.43 26.04 2.10
CA GLN A 22 -60.16 25.18 3.05
C GLN A 22 -59.29 24.88 4.27
N ASN A 23 -59.75 25.30 5.45
CA ASN A 23 -58.94 25.29 6.67
C ASN A 23 -58.46 23.89 7.07
N THR A 24 -59.33 22.88 7.01
CA THR A 24 -58.98 21.50 7.38
C THR A 24 -57.93 20.90 6.44
N LEU A 25 -58.08 21.12 5.12
CA LEU A 25 -57.11 20.64 4.12
C LEU A 25 -55.79 21.39 4.21
N ARG A 26 -55.81 22.70 4.46
CA ARG A 26 -54.61 23.50 4.66
C ARG A 26 -53.80 22.94 5.83
N ILE A 27 -54.42 22.80 6.99
CA ILE A 27 -53.73 22.33 8.21
C ILE A 27 -53.20 20.91 8.00
N SER A 28 -54.01 19.98 7.47
CA SER A 28 -53.56 18.60 7.28
C SER A 28 -52.38 18.49 6.30
N LEU A 29 -52.46 19.16 5.14
CA LEU A 29 -51.37 19.16 4.15
C LEU A 29 -50.11 19.84 4.69
N SER A 30 -50.25 20.99 5.37
CA SER A 30 -49.11 21.66 5.99
C SER A 30 -48.43 20.78 7.04
N VAL A 31 -49.19 20.09 7.90
CA VAL A 31 -48.61 19.16 8.89
C VAL A 31 -47.89 17.99 8.19
N ILE A 32 -48.48 17.41 7.15
CA ILE A 32 -47.87 16.32 6.38
C ILE A 32 -46.55 16.77 5.74
N PHE A 33 -46.54 17.90 5.02
CA PHE A 33 -45.33 18.37 4.34
C PHE A 33 -44.27 18.88 5.32
N ALA A 34 -44.67 19.47 6.45
CA ALA A 34 -43.74 19.80 7.53
C ALA A 34 -43.09 18.53 8.11
N ALA A 35 -43.87 17.49 8.37
CA ALA A 35 -43.35 16.21 8.86
C ALA A 35 -42.40 15.56 7.83
N LEU A 36 -42.74 15.58 6.53
CA LEU A 36 -41.89 15.08 5.45
C LEU A 36 -40.58 15.87 5.33
N LEU A 37 -40.64 17.20 5.46
CA LEU A 37 -39.46 18.06 5.44
C LEU A 37 -38.52 17.74 6.60
N VAL A 38 -39.04 17.71 7.83
CA VAL A 38 -38.26 17.36 9.04
C VAL A 38 -37.67 15.96 8.92
N THR A 39 -38.47 14.99 8.48
CA THR A 39 -38.02 13.60 8.28
C THR A 39 -36.90 13.52 7.24
N SER A 40 -37.01 14.27 6.14
CA SER A 40 -35.98 14.33 5.11
C SER A 40 -34.67 14.90 5.64
N ILE A 41 -34.72 15.99 6.42
CA ILE A 41 -33.55 16.60 7.06
C ILE A 41 -32.87 15.59 8.00
N VAL A 42 -33.65 14.92 8.85
CA VAL A 42 -33.13 13.91 9.78
C VAL A 42 -32.41 12.78 9.03
N PHE A 43 -33.01 12.24 7.96
CA PHE A 43 -32.38 11.15 7.21
C PHE A 43 -31.17 11.60 6.40
N VAL A 44 -31.17 12.83 5.86
CA VAL A 44 -29.99 13.42 5.21
C VAL A 44 -28.85 13.53 6.22
N SER A 45 -29.10 14.11 7.39
CA SER A 45 -28.11 14.25 8.46
C SER A 45 -27.55 12.91 8.92
N LYS A 46 -28.41 11.90 9.11
CA LYS A 46 -27.98 10.54 9.47
C LYS A 46 -27.20 9.85 8.35
N ASN A 47 -27.54 10.06 7.08
CA ASN A 47 -26.78 9.50 5.96
C ASN A 47 -25.40 10.15 5.85
N ASP A 48 -25.31 11.46 6.04
CA ASP A 48 -24.06 12.20 5.93
C ASP A 48 -23.12 11.94 7.12
N GLY A 49 -23.61 12.13 8.36
CA GLY A 49 -22.79 12.01 9.57
C GLY A 49 -22.59 10.57 10.06
N GLN A 50 -23.59 9.70 9.87
CA GLN A 50 -23.56 8.33 10.42
C GLN A 50 -23.55 7.24 9.34
N HIS A 51 -23.48 7.61 8.06
CA HIS A 51 -23.52 6.67 6.94
C HIS A 51 -24.77 5.77 6.93
N TYR A 52 -25.92 6.29 7.38
CA TYR A 52 -27.20 5.58 7.35
C TYR A 52 -27.51 5.03 5.95
N GLY A 53 -27.94 3.76 5.87
CA GLY A 53 -28.19 3.10 4.58
C GLY A 53 -26.94 2.57 3.87
N MET A 54 -25.76 2.70 4.48
CA MET A 54 -24.50 2.17 3.96
C MET A 54 -23.92 1.07 4.85
N VAL A 55 -23.06 0.25 4.25
CA VAL A 55 -22.28 -0.80 4.90
C VAL A 55 -20.81 -0.69 4.50
N LYS A 56 -19.94 -1.24 5.34
CA LYS A 56 -18.50 -1.29 5.07
C LYS A 56 -18.19 -2.52 4.23
N THR A 57 -17.82 -2.31 2.96
CA THR A 57 -17.42 -3.39 2.07
C THR A 57 -15.90 -3.39 1.92
N THR A 58 -15.28 -4.54 2.15
CA THR A 58 -13.83 -4.71 1.98
C THR A 58 -13.52 -5.54 0.74
N THR A 59 -12.80 -4.95 -0.20
CA THR A 59 -12.27 -5.66 -1.37
C THR A 59 -10.80 -5.97 -1.16
N THR A 60 -10.37 -7.15 -1.61
CA THR A 60 -8.97 -7.58 -1.58
C THR A 60 -8.47 -7.72 -3.01
N THR A 61 -7.38 -7.04 -3.34
CA THR A 61 -6.70 -7.22 -4.61
C THR A 61 -5.29 -7.75 -4.37
N THR A 62 -4.86 -8.69 -5.21
CA THR A 62 -3.52 -9.25 -5.17
C THR A 62 -2.80 -8.89 -6.46
N GLN A 63 -1.58 -8.40 -6.34
CA GLN A 63 -0.73 -8.03 -7.47
C GLN A 63 0.65 -8.66 -7.30
N SER A 64 1.30 -8.96 -8.42
CA SER A 64 2.70 -9.36 -8.42
C SER A 64 3.58 -8.24 -7.86
N LEU A 65 4.63 -8.62 -7.14
CA LEU A 65 5.60 -7.69 -6.58
C LEU A 65 6.98 -7.98 -7.16
N LYS A 66 7.64 -6.94 -7.68
CA LYS A 66 8.98 -6.99 -8.26
C LYS A 66 9.85 -5.89 -7.67
N SER A 67 11.15 -6.17 -7.63
CA SER A 67 12.18 -5.27 -7.09
C SER A 67 12.08 -3.88 -7.72
N ALA A 68 12.09 -2.85 -6.87
CA ALA A 68 12.13 -1.46 -7.30
C ALA A 68 13.54 -1.05 -7.79
N GLY A 69 14.56 -1.79 -7.36
CA GLY A 69 15.96 -1.52 -7.72
C GLY A 69 16.30 -1.96 -9.13
N SER A 70 17.29 -1.28 -9.73
CA SER A 70 17.88 -1.69 -11.01
C SER A 70 19.04 -2.68 -10.85
N SER A 71 19.45 -2.98 -9.62
CA SER A 71 20.53 -3.94 -9.34
C SER A 71 20.03 -5.37 -9.53
N LYS A 72 20.75 -6.17 -10.32
CA LYS A 72 20.48 -7.61 -10.48
C LYS A 72 20.85 -8.44 -9.25
N GLN A 73 21.57 -7.86 -8.29
CA GLN A 73 22.17 -8.58 -7.16
C GLN A 73 21.25 -8.64 -5.94
N LEU A 74 20.23 -7.78 -5.86
CA LEU A 74 19.36 -7.62 -4.69
C LEU A 74 17.94 -7.24 -5.11
N ASP A 75 16.97 -7.94 -4.53
CA ASP A 75 15.58 -7.52 -4.58
C ASP A 75 15.32 -6.44 -3.53
N LEU A 76 14.86 -5.27 -3.99
CA LEU A 76 14.66 -4.10 -3.16
C LEU A 76 13.18 -3.72 -3.12
N LEU A 77 12.67 -3.56 -1.90
CA LEU A 77 11.45 -2.81 -1.64
C LEU A 77 11.85 -1.45 -1.08
N LEU A 78 11.52 -0.38 -1.79
CA LEU A 78 11.92 0.97 -1.38
C LEU A 78 10.80 1.64 -0.60
N TYR A 79 11.15 2.58 0.27
CA TYR A 79 10.17 3.46 0.88
C TYR A 79 10.68 4.89 1.01
N GLN A 80 9.75 5.82 1.18
CA GLN A 80 10.01 7.20 1.56
C GLN A 80 9.07 7.58 2.70
N SER A 81 9.63 8.15 3.75
CA SER A 81 8.88 8.62 4.91
C SER A 81 8.18 9.94 4.58
N VAL A 82 6.95 10.08 5.07
CA VAL A 82 6.17 11.32 5.02
C VAL A 82 6.33 12.01 6.37
N GLY A 83 6.99 13.17 6.37
CA GLY A 83 7.42 13.85 7.60
C GLY A 83 8.69 13.24 8.21
N THR A 84 9.11 13.78 9.35
CA THR A 84 10.38 13.46 10.02
C THR A 84 10.29 12.29 11.01
N ALA A 85 9.08 11.96 11.48
CA ALA A 85 8.86 10.94 12.51
C ALA A 85 8.85 9.49 11.99
N ASP A 86 8.95 9.27 10.68
CA ASP A 86 8.98 7.95 10.03
C ASP A 86 7.81 7.00 10.37
N LYS A 87 6.67 7.56 10.82
CA LYS A 87 5.45 6.81 11.15
C LYS A 87 4.59 6.50 9.92
N HIS A 88 4.76 7.26 8.84
CA HIS A 88 4.00 7.11 7.60
C HIS A 88 4.96 6.92 6.44
N ARG A 89 5.06 5.69 5.92
CA ARG A 89 5.96 5.36 4.82
C ARG A 89 5.18 5.11 3.55
N VAL A 90 5.57 5.75 2.46
CA VAL A 90 5.14 5.45 1.09
C VAL A 90 6.10 4.42 0.52
N TYR A 91 5.59 3.26 0.12
CA TYR A 91 6.40 2.20 -0.47
C TYR A 91 6.43 2.34 -1.99
N ILE A 92 7.61 2.09 -2.56
CA ILE A 92 7.94 2.18 -3.98
C ILE A 92 8.35 0.79 -4.45
N TYR A 93 7.72 0.31 -5.52
CA TYR A 93 7.82 -1.07 -6.01
C TYR A 93 7.58 -1.15 -7.51
N LYS A 94 7.85 -2.32 -8.11
CA LYS A 94 7.40 -2.64 -9.47
C LYS A 94 6.38 -3.77 -9.41
N LYS A 95 5.50 -3.84 -10.42
CA LYS A 95 4.52 -4.92 -10.58
C LYS A 95 5.07 -6.00 -11.52
N THR A 96 5.80 -5.60 -12.56
CA THR A 96 6.42 -6.50 -13.54
C THR A 96 7.91 -6.21 -13.68
N THR A 97 8.66 -7.20 -14.16
CA THR A 97 10.14 -7.11 -14.28
C THR A 97 10.57 -6.01 -15.25
N ASN A 98 9.85 -5.85 -16.36
CA ASN A 98 10.20 -4.91 -17.43
C ASN A 98 9.53 -3.53 -17.27
N GLN A 99 8.97 -3.25 -16.09
CA GLN A 99 8.30 -1.97 -15.84
C GLN A 99 9.32 -0.82 -15.79
N LYS A 100 9.22 0.11 -16.74
CA LYS A 100 10.11 1.29 -16.83
C LYS A 100 9.94 2.23 -15.63
N LYS A 101 8.70 2.56 -15.27
CA LYS A 101 8.36 3.46 -14.16
C LYS A 101 8.00 2.67 -12.91
N VAL A 102 8.51 3.06 -11.75
CA VAL A 102 8.09 2.46 -10.47
C VAL A 102 6.65 2.86 -10.11
N SER A 103 5.98 2.01 -9.35
CA SER A 103 4.70 2.31 -8.69
C SER A 103 4.94 2.67 -7.22
N HIS A 104 3.99 3.36 -6.61
CA HIS A 104 4.06 3.69 -5.19
C HIS A 104 2.69 3.57 -4.51
N THR A 105 2.70 3.42 -3.20
CA THR A 105 1.46 3.47 -2.39
C THR A 105 1.01 4.91 -2.22
N THR A 106 -0.30 5.16 -2.15
CA THR A 106 -0.83 6.51 -1.89
C THR A 106 -0.34 7.06 -0.55
N ALA A 107 0.15 8.31 -0.53
CA ALA A 107 0.41 9.06 0.69
C ALA A 107 -0.92 9.55 1.27
N SER A 108 -1.46 8.86 2.28
CA SER A 108 -2.74 9.22 2.89
C SER A 108 -2.82 8.67 4.31
N VAL A 109 -3.42 9.45 5.22
CA VAL A 109 -3.70 9.02 6.61
C VAL A 109 -4.63 7.80 6.69
N LYS A 110 -5.45 7.57 5.65
CA LYS A 110 -6.33 6.40 5.54
C LYS A 110 -5.60 5.17 4.97
N THR A 111 -4.32 5.30 4.61
CA THR A 111 -3.51 4.21 4.02
C THR A 111 -2.43 3.76 4.99
N ALA A 112 -2.47 2.48 5.35
CA ALA A 112 -1.42 1.82 6.12
C ALA A 112 -0.64 0.86 5.23
N ASN A 113 0.66 0.73 5.49
CA ASN A 113 1.54 -0.17 4.77
C ASN A 113 2.24 -1.09 5.77
N GLN A 114 2.23 -2.39 5.48
CA GLN A 114 2.90 -3.41 6.30
C GLN A 114 3.76 -4.28 5.42
N VAL A 115 4.96 -4.59 5.91
CA VAL A 115 5.87 -5.54 5.26
C VAL A 115 5.85 -6.83 6.06
N LYS A 116 5.65 -7.95 5.37
CA LYS A 116 5.60 -9.29 5.94
C LYS A 116 6.55 -10.20 5.19
N THR A 117 7.19 -11.10 5.92
CA THR A 117 8.04 -12.13 5.31
C THR A 117 7.19 -13.32 4.85
N THR A 118 7.50 -13.89 3.69
CA THR A 118 6.87 -15.10 3.15
C THR A 118 7.91 -16.03 2.53
N THR A 119 7.59 -17.32 2.44
CA THR A 119 8.35 -18.31 1.67
C THR A 119 7.83 -18.45 0.23
N ALA A 120 6.61 -18.00 -0.04
CA ALA A 120 5.99 -18.00 -1.37
C ALA A 120 6.52 -16.87 -2.27
N THR A 121 6.02 -16.80 -3.51
CA THR A 121 6.32 -15.71 -4.46
C THR A 121 5.93 -14.33 -3.88
N PRO A 122 6.80 -13.31 -4.01
CA PRO A 122 6.49 -11.95 -3.57
C PRO A 122 5.20 -11.42 -4.18
N LYS A 123 4.38 -10.80 -3.34
CA LYS A 123 3.11 -10.21 -3.76
C LYS A 123 2.73 -9.01 -2.91
N LEU A 124 1.98 -8.11 -3.53
CA LEU A 124 1.28 -7.02 -2.86
C LEU A 124 -0.18 -7.41 -2.71
N VAL A 125 -0.67 -7.46 -1.47
CA VAL A 125 -2.10 -7.64 -1.18
C VAL A 125 -2.64 -6.33 -0.63
N THR A 126 -3.61 -5.73 -1.32
CA THR A 126 -4.26 -4.50 -0.88
C THR A 126 -5.68 -4.81 -0.43
N LYS A 127 -5.97 -4.52 0.85
CA LYS A 127 -7.33 -4.53 1.38
C LYS A 127 -7.86 -3.11 1.41
N THR A 128 -8.97 -2.85 0.73
CA THR A 128 -9.62 -1.53 0.72
C THR A 128 -11.03 -1.65 1.27
N THR A 129 -11.31 -0.95 2.36
CA THR A 129 -12.65 -0.85 2.95
C THR A 129 -13.28 0.48 2.53
N ARG A 130 -14.47 0.40 1.95
CA ARG A 130 -15.24 1.56 1.48
C ARG A 130 -16.67 1.49 2.01
N TRP A 131 -17.31 2.65 2.11
CA TRP A 131 -18.76 2.70 2.26
C TRP A 131 -19.41 2.29 0.94
N THR A 132 -20.44 1.45 1.02
CA THR A 132 -21.27 1.07 -0.12
C THR A 132 -22.72 1.01 0.33
N TYR A 133 -23.66 1.38 -0.54
CA TYR A 133 -25.07 1.23 -0.22
C TYR A 133 -25.46 -0.22 0.03
N LYS A 134 -26.24 -0.46 1.09
CA LYS A 134 -26.68 -1.81 1.47
C LYS A 134 -27.71 -2.41 0.51
N SER A 135 -28.39 -1.56 -0.28
CA SER A 135 -29.40 -1.97 -1.26
C SER A 135 -29.58 -0.91 -2.34
N ASN A 136 -30.21 -1.31 -3.46
CA ASN A 136 -30.60 -0.38 -4.53
C ASN A 136 -31.57 0.70 -4.04
N ALA A 137 -32.47 0.39 -3.09
CA ALA A 137 -33.37 1.38 -2.50
C ALA A 137 -32.61 2.47 -1.74
N MET A 138 -31.60 2.10 -0.93
CA MET A 138 -30.78 3.11 -0.23
C MET A 138 -29.95 3.93 -1.22
N LYS A 139 -29.44 3.30 -2.28
CA LYS A 139 -28.75 4.01 -3.35
C LYS A 139 -29.66 4.99 -4.09
N PHE A 140 -30.91 4.63 -4.34
CA PHE A 140 -31.91 5.53 -4.95
C PHE A 140 -32.18 6.74 -4.06
N TRP A 141 -32.44 6.51 -2.77
CA TRP A 141 -32.74 7.59 -1.82
C TRP A 141 -31.55 8.52 -1.61
N PHE A 142 -30.36 7.98 -1.33
CA PHE A 142 -29.22 8.78 -0.88
C PHE A 142 -28.12 9.01 -1.93
N GLY A 143 -28.14 8.31 -3.07
CA GLY A 143 -27.03 8.28 -4.04
C GLY A 143 -26.68 9.60 -4.71
N LEU A 144 -27.55 10.63 -4.61
CA LEU A 144 -27.23 11.98 -5.07
C LEU A 144 -26.08 12.63 -4.28
N ALA A 145 -25.81 12.18 -3.05
CA ALA A 145 -24.74 12.71 -2.21
C ALA A 145 -23.33 12.28 -2.66
N ASN A 146 -23.21 11.44 -3.69
CA ASN A 146 -21.94 10.92 -4.23
C ASN A 146 -20.96 10.37 -3.17
N ASN A 147 -21.50 9.86 -2.07
CA ASN A 147 -20.77 9.26 -0.95
C ASN A 147 -20.56 7.74 -1.14
N ASP A 148 -21.05 7.16 -2.25
CA ASP A 148 -20.79 5.76 -2.59
C ASP A 148 -19.29 5.54 -2.82
N LYS A 149 -18.80 4.37 -2.39
CA LYS A 149 -17.38 3.97 -2.46
C LYS A 149 -16.41 4.91 -1.76
N GLN A 150 -16.88 5.79 -0.85
CA GLN A 150 -16.02 6.63 -0.04
C GLN A 150 -15.00 5.78 0.74
N LEU A 151 -13.73 6.17 0.68
CA LEU A 151 -12.65 5.42 1.33
C LEU A 151 -12.73 5.55 2.86
N ILE A 152 -12.81 4.41 3.55
CA ILE A 152 -12.69 4.33 5.00
C ILE A 152 -11.21 4.09 5.36
N LYS A 153 -10.67 2.98 4.86
CA LYS A 153 -9.27 2.61 5.08
C LYS A 153 -8.73 1.76 3.93
N ARG A 154 -7.42 1.82 3.74
CA ARG A 154 -6.66 0.95 2.85
C ARG A 154 -5.46 0.40 3.60
N THR A 155 -5.22 -0.89 3.49
CA THR A 155 -4.00 -1.51 4.03
C THR A 155 -3.32 -2.30 2.94
N ASN A 156 -2.06 -1.98 2.69
CA ASN A 156 -1.20 -2.69 1.75
C ASN A 156 -0.27 -3.62 2.53
N TYR A 157 -0.28 -4.89 2.17
CA TYR A 157 0.59 -5.92 2.72
C TYR A 157 1.60 -6.33 1.65
N PHE A 158 2.86 -5.97 1.86
CA PHE A 158 3.97 -6.40 1.03
C PHE A 158 4.51 -7.71 1.59
N TYR A 159 4.20 -8.82 0.92
CA TYR A 159 4.77 -10.12 1.23
C TYR A 159 6.06 -10.28 0.43
N ILE A 160 7.19 -10.32 1.11
CA ILE A 160 8.53 -10.41 0.52
C ILE A 160 9.30 -11.61 1.10
N ASN A 161 10.24 -12.16 0.34
CA ASN A 161 11.11 -13.23 0.86
C ASN A 161 12.20 -12.67 1.78
N LYS A 162 12.87 -13.55 2.53
CA LYS A 162 14.01 -13.18 3.38
C LYS A 162 15.19 -12.58 2.60
N SER A 163 15.32 -12.88 1.31
CA SER A 163 16.33 -12.30 0.41
C SER A 163 16.08 -10.85 0.04
N TRP A 164 14.86 -10.34 0.24
CA TRP A 164 14.52 -8.96 -0.08
C TRP A 164 15.04 -8.01 0.98
N VAL A 165 15.44 -6.83 0.53
CA VAL A 165 15.91 -5.77 1.41
C VAL A 165 14.99 -4.56 1.31
N VAL A 166 14.53 -4.11 2.47
CA VAL A 166 13.74 -2.88 2.61
C VAL A 166 14.68 -1.73 2.94
N LEU A 167 14.69 -0.68 2.11
CA LEU A 167 15.52 0.51 2.28
C LEU A 167 14.71 1.78 2.02
N SER A 168 15.06 2.87 2.70
CA SER A 168 14.58 4.18 2.29
C SER A 168 15.23 4.57 0.95
N THR A 169 14.63 5.53 0.23
CA THR A 169 15.23 6.04 -1.02
C THR A 169 16.63 6.63 -0.80
N THR A 170 16.86 7.29 0.33
CA THR A 170 18.18 7.81 0.74
C THR A 170 19.17 6.68 1.00
N GLN A 171 18.77 5.67 1.79
CA GLN A 171 19.61 4.49 2.09
C GLN A 171 19.97 3.73 0.81
N ALA A 172 19.02 3.58 -0.12
CA ALA A 172 19.26 2.92 -1.39
C ALA A 172 20.26 3.69 -2.29
N LYS A 173 20.18 5.03 -2.31
CA LYS A 173 21.15 5.89 -3.01
C LYS A 173 22.55 5.75 -2.40
N GLN A 174 22.66 5.79 -1.07
CA GLN A 174 23.94 5.60 -0.35
C GLN A 174 24.51 4.21 -0.61
N PHE A 175 23.68 3.17 -0.56
CA PHE A 175 24.09 1.80 -0.84
C PHE A 175 24.65 1.65 -2.26
N SER A 176 23.96 2.20 -3.26
CA SER A 176 24.41 2.21 -4.64
C SER A 176 25.76 2.93 -4.80
N LYS A 177 25.94 4.06 -4.10
CA LYS A 177 27.20 4.82 -4.09
C LYS A 177 28.34 3.99 -3.46
N LEU A 178 28.13 3.40 -2.29
CA LEU A 178 29.11 2.55 -1.60
C LEU A 178 29.51 1.33 -2.45
N MET A 179 28.53 0.65 -3.05
CA MET A 179 28.77 -0.49 -3.93
C MET A 179 29.67 -0.13 -5.12
N LYS A 180 29.43 1.05 -5.75
CA LYS A 180 30.26 1.54 -6.86
C LYS A 180 31.67 1.88 -6.39
N GLN A 181 31.79 2.62 -5.28
CA GLN A 181 33.07 3.04 -4.73
C GLN A 181 33.95 1.85 -4.29
N GLN A 182 33.35 0.82 -3.69
CA GLN A 182 34.09 -0.34 -3.22
C GLN A 182 34.20 -1.47 -4.26
N GLN A 183 33.65 -1.31 -5.47
CA GLN A 183 33.56 -2.39 -6.44
C GLN A 183 34.93 -3.03 -6.77
N ALA A 184 35.95 -2.21 -7.02
CA ALA A 184 37.30 -2.68 -7.32
C ALA A 184 37.93 -3.38 -6.12
N THR A 185 37.86 -2.76 -4.94
CA THR A 185 38.39 -3.31 -3.68
C THR A 185 37.72 -4.65 -3.32
N LEU A 186 36.41 -4.75 -3.50
CA LEU A 186 35.66 -5.98 -3.24
C LEU A 186 36.07 -7.09 -4.20
N LYS A 187 36.29 -6.80 -5.49
CA LYS A 187 36.79 -7.80 -6.45
C LYS A 187 38.18 -8.29 -6.08
N ALA A 188 39.09 -7.38 -5.72
CA ALA A 188 40.45 -7.73 -5.31
C ALA A 188 40.45 -8.61 -4.05
N ARG A 189 39.72 -8.20 -3.01
CA ARG A 189 39.60 -8.96 -1.77
C ARG A 189 38.85 -10.28 -1.94
N ALA A 190 37.86 -10.34 -2.84
CA ALA A 190 37.19 -11.59 -3.18
C ALA A 190 38.17 -12.60 -3.79
N LYS A 191 39.06 -12.18 -4.68
CA LYS A 191 40.10 -13.05 -5.26
C LYS A 191 41.00 -13.64 -4.17
N VAL A 192 41.47 -12.80 -3.25
CA VAL A 192 42.30 -13.25 -2.11
C VAL A 192 41.53 -14.24 -1.23
N TYR A 193 40.30 -13.91 -0.85
CA TYR A 193 39.46 -14.77 0.00
C TYR A 193 39.22 -16.14 -0.64
N VAL A 194 38.85 -16.16 -1.93
CA VAL A 194 38.62 -17.39 -2.68
C VAL A 194 39.89 -18.24 -2.77
N THR A 195 41.04 -17.63 -3.09
CA THR A 195 42.32 -18.36 -3.14
C THR A 195 42.66 -18.99 -1.78
N ASN A 196 42.46 -18.27 -0.69
CA ASN A 196 42.71 -18.80 0.66
C ASN A 196 41.77 -19.97 1.00
N GLN A 197 40.48 -19.87 0.63
CA GLN A 197 39.53 -20.97 0.86
C GLN A 197 39.84 -22.20 0.01
N VAL A 198 40.29 -22.02 -1.23
CA VAL A 198 40.72 -23.13 -2.09
C VAL A 198 41.99 -23.79 -1.53
N LYS A 199 42.98 -23.00 -1.09
CA LYS A 199 44.18 -23.53 -0.41
C LYS A 199 43.81 -24.34 0.84
N ALA A 200 42.95 -23.80 1.71
CA ALA A 200 42.49 -24.50 2.90
C ALA A 200 41.74 -25.81 2.58
N ALA A 201 40.95 -25.83 1.51
CA ALA A 201 40.27 -27.04 1.06
C ALA A 201 41.25 -28.09 0.52
N MET A 202 42.27 -27.70 -0.25
CA MET A 202 43.30 -28.61 -0.77
C MET A 202 44.16 -29.21 0.35
N VAL A 203 44.44 -28.46 1.42
CA VAL A 203 45.15 -29.00 2.60
C VAL A 203 44.32 -30.09 3.29
N LYS A 204 42.99 -29.89 3.41
CA LYS A 204 42.09 -30.88 4.03
C LYS A 204 41.85 -32.10 3.14
N ASN A 205 41.90 -31.92 1.82
CA ASN A 205 41.70 -33.00 0.87
C ASN A 205 42.58 -32.79 -0.38
N PRO A 206 43.82 -33.34 -0.37
CA PRO A 206 44.78 -33.15 -1.46
C PRO A 206 44.36 -33.79 -2.80
N THR A 207 43.44 -34.75 -2.78
CA THR A 207 42.97 -35.47 -3.97
C THR A 207 41.69 -34.87 -4.58
N MET A 208 41.30 -33.66 -4.16
CA MET A 208 40.13 -32.97 -4.70
C MET A 208 40.17 -32.86 -6.23
N SER A 209 39.10 -33.31 -6.87
CA SER A 209 38.90 -33.15 -8.31
C SER A 209 38.67 -31.68 -8.70
N LYS A 210 38.87 -31.37 -10.00
CA LYS A 210 38.58 -30.04 -10.58
C LYS A 210 37.14 -29.58 -10.32
N SER A 211 36.17 -30.51 -10.33
CA SER A 211 34.76 -30.22 -10.05
C SER A 211 34.52 -29.80 -8.59
N GLN A 212 35.19 -30.46 -7.64
CA GLN A 212 35.11 -30.09 -6.23
C GLN A 212 35.76 -28.72 -5.97
N LEU A 213 36.90 -28.43 -6.61
CA LEU A 213 37.54 -27.11 -6.53
C LEU A 213 36.64 -26.00 -7.07
N ALA A 214 35.98 -26.24 -8.21
CA ALA A 214 35.02 -25.29 -8.78
C ALA A 214 33.82 -25.02 -7.84
N LYS A 215 33.32 -26.07 -7.15
CA LYS A 215 32.26 -25.91 -6.11
C LYS A 215 32.75 -25.04 -4.95
N VAL A 216 33.95 -25.29 -4.42
CA VAL A 216 34.54 -24.50 -3.34
C VAL A 216 34.71 -23.04 -3.77
N GLN A 217 35.27 -22.80 -4.96
CA GLN A 217 35.43 -21.45 -5.50
C GLN A 217 34.11 -20.70 -5.62
N LYS A 218 33.07 -21.34 -6.17
CA LYS A 218 31.74 -20.74 -6.31
C LYS A 218 31.09 -20.44 -4.96
N ALA A 219 31.18 -21.37 -4.00
CA ALA A 219 30.64 -21.18 -2.65
C ALA A 219 31.38 -20.06 -1.90
N ALA A 220 32.71 -20.04 -1.95
CA ALA A 220 33.52 -19.01 -1.31
C ALA A 220 33.24 -17.61 -1.90
N ALA A 221 33.13 -17.51 -3.23
CA ALA A 221 32.79 -16.26 -3.89
C ALA A 221 31.39 -15.76 -3.49
N ALA A 222 30.39 -16.65 -3.48
CA ALA A 222 29.03 -16.32 -3.07
C ALA A 222 28.96 -15.88 -1.60
N GLN A 223 29.66 -16.57 -0.71
CA GLN A 223 29.72 -16.23 0.72
C GLN A 223 30.37 -14.87 0.94
N TYR A 224 31.51 -14.60 0.28
CA TYR A 224 32.18 -13.31 0.39
C TYR A 224 31.28 -12.17 -0.10
N GLN A 225 30.63 -12.35 -1.25
CA GLN A 225 29.71 -11.37 -1.81
C GLN A 225 28.51 -11.10 -0.88
N ALA A 226 27.91 -12.16 -0.32
CA ALA A 226 26.79 -12.04 0.61
C ALA A 226 27.20 -11.27 1.88
N ASN A 227 28.35 -11.61 2.46
CA ASN A 227 28.87 -10.94 3.66
C ASN A 227 29.19 -9.46 3.39
N ALA A 228 29.82 -9.16 2.26
CA ALA A 228 30.13 -7.78 1.87
C ALA A 228 28.85 -6.94 1.71
N ILE A 229 27.86 -7.48 1.00
CA ILE A 229 26.55 -6.84 0.84
C ILE A 229 25.90 -6.62 2.21
N GLN A 230 25.89 -7.62 3.08
CA GLN A 230 25.28 -7.52 4.40
C GLN A 230 25.95 -6.44 5.27
N SER A 231 27.28 -6.35 5.23
CA SER A 231 28.04 -5.29 5.92
C SER A 231 27.69 -3.91 5.38
N MET A 232 27.67 -3.71 4.06
CA MET A 232 27.26 -2.44 3.46
C MET A 232 25.81 -2.07 3.80
N LEU A 233 24.90 -3.05 3.83
CA LEU A 233 23.52 -2.86 4.24
C LEU A 233 23.39 -2.43 5.71
N LYS A 234 24.21 -2.98 6.60
CA LYS A 234 24.27 -2.55 8.01
C LYS A 234 24.73 -1.09 8.09
N THR A 235 25.77 -0.71 7.36
CA THR A 235 26.30 0.67 7.34
C THR A 235 25.22 1.68 6.91
N VAL A 236 24.54 1.44 5.79
CA VAL A 236 23.52 2.39 5.29
C VAL A 236 22.25 2.41 6.13
N LYS A 237 21.92 1.31 6.83
CA LYS A 237 20.77 1.29 7.74
C LYS A 237 21.07 2.01 9.06
N ALA A 238 22.33 2.10 9.45
CA ALA A 238 22.77 2.80 10.65
C ALA A 238 22.89 4.33 10.44
N SER A 239 23.16 4.79 9.21
CA SER A 239 23.10 6.21 8.88
C SER A 239 21.64 6.68 8.88
N LYS A 240 21.26 7.47 9.89
CA LYS A 240 19.97 8.15 9.98
C LYS A 240 19.88 9.25 8.92
#